data_AF-A0AAW8KIV6-F1
#
_entry.id   AF-A0AAW8KIV6-F1
#
_cell.length_a   1.000
_cell.length_b   1.000
_cell.length_c   1.000
_cell.angle_alpha   90.00
_cell.angle_beta   90.00
_cell.angle_gamma   90.00
#
_symmetry.space_group_name_H-M   'P 1'
#
loop_
_entity.id
_entity.type
_entity.pdbx_description
1 polymer ?
#
loop_
_entity_poly.entity_id
_entity_poly.type
_entity_poly.pdbx_seq_one_letter_code
_entity_poly.pdbx_strand_id
1 'polypeptide(L)' 'KDSPLREKMIEVYKEMYGEEPQVIAIHAGLECGLFFQKMEGLDSISFGPDMKNVHTSEELLSIASTERVWKYLLKTLEA' A
#
# COMPACT_ATOMS: atom_id res chain seq x y z
N LYS A 1 -0.73 -7.37 -15.01
CA LYS A 1 0.65 -7.09 -15.48
C LYS A 1 1.60 -7.52 -14.39
N ASP A 2 2.71 -8.14 -14.77
CA ASP A 2 3.78 -8.52 -13.84
C ASP A 2 4.34 -7.27 -13.16
N SER A 3 4.47 -7.31 -11.84
CA SER A 3 4.98 -6.22 -11.00
C SER A 3 5.96 -6.85 -10.01
N PRO A 4 7.28 -6.77 -10.28
CA PRO A 4 8.29 -7.25 -9.35
C PRO A 4 8.16 -6.59 -7.96
N LEU A 5 7.75 -5.33 -7.91
CA LEU A 5 7.51 -4.62 -6.65
C LEU A 5 6.39 -5.27 -5.84
N ARG A 6 5.27 -5.63 -6.48
CA ARG A 6 4.17 -6.32 -5.81
C ARG A 6 4.62 -7.64 -5.18
N GLU A 7 5.35 -8.46 -5.93
CA GLU A 7 5.81 -9.76 -5.43
C GLU A 7 6.77 -9.60 -4.25
N LYS A 8 7.70 -8.64 -4.33
CA LYS A 8 8.61 -8.31 -3.21
C LYS A 8 7.84 -7.82 -1.98
N MET A 9 6.86 -6.95 -2.17
CA MET A 9 6.04 -6.42 -1.08
C MET A 9 5.18 -7.51 -0.42
N ILE A 10 4.65 -8.49 -1.18
CA ILE A 10 3.94 -9.66 -0.64
C ILE A 10 4.89 -10.51 0.21
N GLU A 11 6.09 -10.80 -0.28
CA GLU A 11 7.12 -11.56 0.44
C GLU A 11 7.47 -10.90 1.78
N VAL A 12 7.76 -9.59 1.76
CA VAL A 12 8.08 -8.81 2.97
C VAL A 12 6.92 -8.82 3.96
N TYR A 13 5.69 -8.66 3.50
CA TYR A 13 4.51 -8.67 4.38
C TYR A 13 4.35 -10.04 5.05
N LYS A 14 4.53 -11.13 4.28
CA LYS A 14 4.46 -12.50 4.78
C LYS A 14 5.56 -12.81 5.80
N GLU A 15 6.78 -12.30 5.59
CA GLU A 15 7.87 -12.40 6.57
C GLU A 15 7.50 -11.70 7.89
N MET A 16 6.92 -10.50 7.81
CA MET A 16 6.60 -9.69 9.00
C MET A 16 5.39 -10.20 9.79
N TYR A 17 4.36 -10.68 9.10
CA TYR A 17 3.04 -10.93 9.71
C TYR A 17 2.59 -12.38 9.64
N GLY A 18 3.32 -13.26 8.95
CA GLY A 18 3.02 -14.69 8.85
C GLY A 18 1.83 -15.03 7.95
N GLU A 19 1.25 -14.04 7.28
CA GLU A 19 0.14 -14.19 6.34
C GLU A 19 0.35 -13.31 5.10
N GLU A 20 -0.36 -13.60 4.01
CA GLU A 20 -0.25 -12.80 2.78
C GLU A 20 -1.16 -11.55 2.85
N PRO A 21 -0.71 -10.40 2.33
CA PRO A 21 -1.54 -9.21 2.27
C PRO A 21 -2.65 -9.39 1.22
N GLN A 22 -3.76 -8.70 1.41
CA GLN A 22 -4.80 -8.64 0.38
C GLN A 22 -4.38 -7.69 -0.75
N VAL A 23 -4.23 -8.22 -1.96
CA VAL A 23 -3.99 -7.43 -3.17
C VAL A 23 -5.32 -7.18 -3.86
N ILE A 24 -5.77 -5.92 -3.87
CA ILE A 24 -7.07 -5.55 -4.41
C ILE A 24 -6.97 -4.40 -5.42
N ALA A 25 -7.93 -4.36 -6.33
CA ALA A 25 -8.25 -3.16 -7.09
C ALA A 25 -9.48 -2.49 -6.45
N ILE A 26 -9.43 -1.17 -6.29
CA ILE A 26 -10.55 -0.40 -5.73
C ILE A 26 -11.25 0.39 -6.83
N HIS A 27 -12.56 0.63 -6.65
CA HIS A 27 -13.33 1.51 -7.53
C HIS A 27 -13.24 2.96 -7.05
N ALA A 28 -12.03 3.50 -7.04
CA ALA A 28 -11.72 4.88 -6.66
C ALA A 28 -10.60 5.45 -7.53
N GLY A 29 -10.51 6.78 -7.59
CA GLY A 29 -9.38 7.45 -8.22
C GLY A 29 -8.16 7.42 -7.31
N LEU A 30 -7.04 6.91 -7.83
CA LEU A 30 -5.72 6.98 -7.19
C LEU A 30 -4.74 7.66 -8.13
N GLU A 31 -3.85 8.46 -7.57
CA GLU A 31 -2.80 9.16 -8.30
C GLU A 31 -1.85 8.19 -9.01
N CYS A 32 -1.68 6.95 -8.49
CA CYS A 32 -0.93 5.89 -9.17
C CYS A 32 -1.43 5.63 -10.59
N GLY A 33 -2.75 5.75 -10.84
CA GLY A 33 -3.32 5.62 -12.18
C GLY A 33 -2.88 6.74 -13.11
N LEU A 34 -2.82 7.98 -12.60
CA LEU A 34 -2.31 9.13 -13.34
C LEU A 34 -0.79 9.03 -13.58
N PHE A 35 -0.03 8.63 -12.57
CA PHE A 35 1.42 8.48 -12.68
C PHE A 35 1.81 7.40 -13.68
N PHE A 36 1.12 6.26 -13.67
CA PHE A 36 1.33 5.19 -14.65
C PHE A 36 1.16 5.66 -16.10
N GLN A 37 0.24 6.60 -16.37
CA GLN A 37 0.06 7.17 -17.70
C GLN A 37 1.17 8.15 -18.11
N LYS A 38 1.85 8.77 -17.14
CA LYS A 38 2.84 9.83 -17.38
C LYS A 38 4.28 9.35 -17.26
N MET A 39 4.52 8.26 -16.55
CA MET A 39 5.83 7.71 -16.27
C MET A 39 5.92 6.31 -16.88
N GLU A 40 6.50 6.23 -18.07
CA GLU A 40 6.70 4.95 -18.75
C GLU A 40 7.58 4.02 -17.90
N GLY A 41 7.14 2.77 -17.76
CA GLY A 41 7.84 1.77 -16.98
C GLY A 41 7.69 1.88 -15.46
N LEU A 42 6.87 2.81 -14.95
CA LEU A 42 6.61 2.92 -13.51
C LEU A 42 5.91 1.65 -12.99
N ASP A 43 6.58 0.96 -12.06
CA ASP A 43 5.98 -0.05 -11.19
C ASP A 43 5.61 0.61 -9.86
N SER A 44 4.34 0.54 -9.46
CA SER A 44 3.84 1.26 -8.29
C SER A 44 2.79 0.44 -7.54
N ILE A 45 2.83 0.57 -6.22
CA ILE A 45 1.86 -0.01 -5.30
C ILE A 45 1.36 1.10 -4.37
N SER A 46 0.05 1.12 -4.12
CA SER A 46 -0.59 1.97 -3.13
C SER A 46 -0.93 1.14 -1.90
N PHE A 47 -0.55 1.62 -0.73
CA PHE A 47 -0.86 1.02 0.57
C PHE A 47 -0.89 2.13 1.63
N GLY A 48 -1.59 1.90 2.73
CA GLY A 48 -1.78 2.92 3.75
C GLY A 48 -2.46 2.38 5.01
N PRO A 49 -2.54 3.20 6.06
CA PRO A 49 -3.13 2.79 7.33
C PRO A 49 -4.65 2.70 7.24
N ASP A 50 -5.25 2.01 8.21
CA ASP A 50 -6.70 1.93 8.31
C ASP A 50 -7.28 3.31 8.63
N MET A 51 -8.10 3.83 7.70
CA MET A 51 -8.85 5.08 7.83
C MET A 51 -10.35 4.82 7.71
N LYS A 52 -11.16 5.67 8.34
CA LYS A 52 -12.63 5.62 8.26
C LYS A 52 -13.21 7.00 8.02
N ASN A 53 -14.33 7.05 7.32
CA ASN A 53 -15.10 8.27 7.02
C ASN A 53 -14.24 9.39 6.42
N VAL A 54 -13.27 9.03 5.57
CA VAL A 54 -12.40 9.98 4.88
C VAL A 54 -13.25 10.97 4.08
N HIS A 55 -12.87 12.25 4.12
CA HIS A 55 -13.61 13.39 3.53
C HIS A 55 -14.89 13.79 4.28
N THR A 56 -15.01 13.46 5.56
CA THR A 56 -16.10 13.94 6.42
C THR A 56 -15.54 14.58 7.69
N SER A 57 -16.38 15.25 8.48
CA SER A 57 -15.99 15.75 9.81
C SER A 57 -15.75 14.62 10.83
N GLU A 58 -16.09 13.38 10.48
CA GLU A 58 -15.91 12.19 11.31
C GLU A 58 -14.72 11.34 10.85
N GLU A 59 -13.79 11.92 10.09
CA GLU A 59 -12.60 11.23 9.61
C GLU A 59 -11.72 10.73 10.77
N LEU A 60 -11.37 9.44 10.72
CA LEU A 60 -10.59 8.76 11.76
C LEU A 60 -9.43 7.97 11.15
N LEU A 61 -8.30 7.98 11.85
CA LEU A 61 -7.09 7.25 11.50
C LEU A 61 -6.70 6.31 12.65
N SER A 62 -6.37 5.06 12.33
CA SER A 62 -5.87 4.10 13.31
C SER A 62 -4.39 4.33 13.63
N ILE A 63 -4.07 4.71 14.87
CA ILE A 63 -2.69 4.90 15.34
C ILE A 63 -1.89 3.59 15.23
N ALA A 64 -2.48 2.47 15.69
CA ALA A 64 -1.82 1.17 15.63
C ALA A 64 -1.56 0.70 14.19
N SER A 65 -2.48 1.00 13.26
CA SER A 65 -2.29 0.68 11.84
C SER A 65 -1.22 1.56 11.19
N THR A 66 -1.16 2.84 11.58
CA THR A 66 -0.12 3.78 11.15
C THR A 66 1.27 3.27 11.54
N GLU A 67 1.44 2.76 12.77
CA GLU A 67 2.71 2.16 13.19
C GLU A 67 3.07 0.91 12.37
N ARG A 68 2.09 0.05 12.06
CA ARG A 68 2.31 -1.13 11.19
C ARG A 68 2.77 -0.73 9.79
N VAL A 69 2.10 0.24 9.17
CA VAL A 69 2.46 0.76 7.84
C VAL A 69 3.86 1.36 7.85
N TRP A 70 4.22 2.11 8.90
CA TRP A 70 5.57 2.64 9.03
C TRP A 70 6.63 1.53 9.09
N LYS A 71 6.43 0.51 9.92
CA LYS A 71 7.35 -0.65 10.01
C LYS A 71 7.43 -1.41 8.69
N TYR A 72 6.30 -1.59 8.02
CA TYR A 72 6.23 -2.29 6.73
C TYR A 72 6.93 -1.50 5.62
N LEU A 73 6.75 -0.18 5.58
CA LEU A 73 7.48 0.70 4.67
C LEU A 73 9.00 0.57 4.87
N LEU A 74 9.47 0.69 6.11
CA LEU A 74 10.90 0.59 6.40
C LEU A 74 11.48 -0.77 5.98
N LYS A 75 10.82 -1.87 6.38
CA LYS A 75 11.26 -3.22 6.00
C LYS A 75 11.24 -3.43 4.48
N THR A 76 10.28 -2.84 3.77
CA THR A 76 10.21 -2.89 2.30
C THR A 76 11.38 -2.15 1.64
N LEU A 77 11.82 -1.03 2.22
CA LEU A 77 12.97 -0.26 1.72
C LEU A 77 14.32 -0.93 2.00
N GLU A 78 14.39 -1.78 3.02
CA GLU A 78 15.59 -2.55 3.38
C GLU A 78 15.79 -3.82 2.52
N ALA A 79 14.72 -4.34 1.93
CA ALA A 79 14.67 -5.64 1.23
C ALA A 79 14.98 -5.55 -0.27
#